data_AF-A0A957P2J3-F1
#
_entry.id   AF-A0A957P2J3-F1
#
_cell.length_a   1.000
_cell.length_b   1.000
_cell.length_c   1.000
_cell.angle_alpha   90.00
_cell.angle_beta   90.00
_cell.angle_gamma   90.00
#
_symmetry.space_group_name_H-M   'P 1'
#
loop_
_entity.id
_entity.type
_entity.pdbx_description
1 polymer ?
#
loop_
_entity_poly.entity_id
_entity_poly.type
_entity_poly.pdbx_seq_one_letter_code
_entity_poly.pdbx_strand_id
1 'polypeptide(L)'
;NDVVGAQSAITGTIPNILTNSVTLISTLAVMISIEWRLAVLAVIVLPLFLLPARRVALILRNIRRAAMEHQTDMSNSISETLTINGALLVKTFGRQQQELARFGKANAAVRDIGVRRAQVGQWFFLGLGSASAIGTALIYWAGGYLVLQETISVGTIVAFVAYLSRLYGPITALTNVQ
;
A
#
# COMPACT_ATOMS: atom_id res chain seq x y z
N ASN A 1 7.16 13.92 -19.85
CA ASN A 1 7.09 12.83 -18.86
C ASN A 1 8.16 12.94 -17.78
N ASP A 2 9.42 13.21 -18.10
CA ASP A 2 10.48 13.31 -17.07
C ASP A 2 10.32 14.50 -16.10
N VAL A 3 9.83 15.65 -16.57
CA VAL A 3 9.60 16.83 -15.73
C VAL A 3 8.43 16.64 -14.76
N VAL A 4 7.37 15.94 -15.19
CA VAL A 4 6.20 15.62 -14.36
C VAL A 4 6.55 14.54 -13.33
N GLY A 5 7.31 13.51 -13.71
CA GLY A 5 7.81 12.49 -12.79
C GLY A 5 8.79 13.06 -11.75
N ALA A 6 9.71 13.93 -12.17
CA ALA A 6 10.63 14.63 -11.26
C ALA A 6 9.90 15.59 -10.32
N GLN A 7 8.89 16.32 -10.83
CA GLN A 7 8.06 17.20 -10.02
C GLN A 7 7.23 16.42 -9.00
N SER A 8 6.61 15.29 -9.35
CA SER A 8 5.90 14.44 -8.38
C SER A 8 6.80 13.83 -7.30
N ALA A 9 8.05 13.46 -7.65
CA ALA A 9 9.02 12.96 -6.68
C ALA A 9 9.47 14.03 -5.69
N ILE A 10 9.74 15.25 -6.17
CA ILE A 10 10.22 16.39 -5.36
C ILE A 10 9.09 17.00 -4.52
N THR A 11 7.88 17.11 -5.07
CA THR A 11 6.78 17.86 -4.43
C THR A 11 5.95 16.99 -3.47
N GLY A 12 5.97 15.66 -3.62
CA GLY A 12 5.13 14.76 -2.80
C GLY A 12 5.89 13.67 -2.04
N THR A 13 6.80 12.95 -2.69
CA THR A 13 7.38 11.73 -2.09
C THR A 13 8.39 12.03 -0.98
N ILE A 14 9.33 12.95 -1.23
CA ILE A 14 10.38 13.29 -0.26
C ILE A 14 9.81 13.95 1.01
N PRO A 15 8.94 14.99 0.92
CA PRO A 15 8.34 15.59 2.11
C PRO A 15 7.51 14.60 2.93
N ASN A 16 6.81 13.68 2.27
CA ASN A 16 6.03 12.64 2.95
C ASN A 16 6.92 11.67 3.72
N ILE A 17 8.03 11.21 3.14
CA ILE A 17 8.98 10.33 3.84
C ILE A 17 9.55 11.03 5.08
N LEU A 18 9.94 12.30 4.95
CA LEU A 18 10.44 13.11 6.07
C LEU A 18 9.39 13.25 7.17
N THR A 19 8.18 13.67 6.81
CA THR A 19 7.06 13.86 7.76
C THR A 19 6.76 12.56 8.49
N ASN A 20 6.63 11.45 7.75
CA ASN A 20 6.40 10.12 8.30
C ASN A 20 7.52 9.67 9.24
N SER A 21 8.78 9.97 8.91
CA SER A 21 9.93 9.62 9.75
C SER A 21 9.93 10.43 11.05
N VAL A 22 9.67 11.74 10.98
CA VAL A 22 9.57 12.61 12.16
C VAL A 22 8.39 12.20 13.04
N THR A 23 7.23 11.92 12.46
CA THR A 23 6.06 11.41 13.21
C THR A 23 6.37 10.09 13.90
N LEU A 24 7.04 9.15 13.21
CA LEU A 24 7.42 7.86 13.77
C LEU A 24 8.38 8.02 14.96
N ILE A 25 9.47 8.77 14.76
CA ILE A 25 10.50 8.98 15.79
C ILE A 25 9.92 9.70 17.01
N SER A 26 9.17 10.79 16.79
CA SER A 26 8.55 11.56 17.89
C SER A 26 7.51 10.74 18.65
N THR A 27 6.67 9.97 17.95
CA THR A 27 5.68 9.09 18.59
C THR A 27 6.36 8.02 19.43
N LEU A 28 7.41 7.37 18.91
CA LEU A 28 8.18 6.38 19.66
C LEU A 28 8.85 7.00 20.90
N ALA A 29 9.48 8.17 20.75
CA ALA A 29 10.11 8.87 21.87
C ALA A 29 9.12 9.19 22.99
N VAL A 30 7.90 9.64 22.63
CA VAL A 30 6.82 9.89 23.60
C VAL A 30 6.35 8.60 24.24
N MET A 31 6.08 7.55 23.47
CA MET A 31 5.63 6.26 24.01
C MET A 31 6.64 5.67 24.99
N ILE A 32 7.93 5.69 24.65
CA ILE A 32 9.01 5.19 25.52
C ILE A 32 9.09 6.02 26.81
N SER A 33 8.93 7.34 26.71
CA SER A 33 8.93 8.25 27.87
C SER A 33 7.74 8.02 28.81
N ILE A 34 6.59 7.62 28.28
CA ILE A 34 5.39 7.33 29.09
C ILE A 34 5.53 5.96 29.77
N GLU A 35 5.80 4.90 29.00
CA GLU A 35 5.92 3.54 29.55
C GLU A 35 6.64 2.60 28.57
N TRP A 36 7.94 2.35 28.81
CA TRP A 36 8.79 1.61 27.89
C TRP A 36 8.34 0.15 27.66
N ARG A 37 7.72 -0.51 28.65
CA ARG A 37 7.23 -1.90 28.52
C ARG A 37 6.15 -2.01 27.45
N LEU A 38 5.19 -1.07 27.48
CA LEU A 38 4.12 -1.00 26.49
C LEU A 38 4.65 -0.53 25.12
N ALA A 39 5.65 0.34 25.10
CA ALA A 39 6.30 0.77 23.85
C ALA A 39 6.98 -0.39 23.13
N VAL A 40 7.73 -1.23 23.86
CA VAL A 40 8.36 -2.44 23.31
C VAL A 40 7.30 -3.41 22.77
N LEU A 41 6.21 -3.61 23.52
CA LEU A 41 5.10 -4.46 23.07
C LEU A 41 4.51 -3.95 21.74
N ALA A 42 4.23 -2.65 21.64
CA ALA A 42 3.71 -2.03 20.42
C ALA A 42 4.68 -2.15 19.23
N VAL A 43 5.99 -2.04 19.49
CA VAL A 43 7.04 -2.17 18.47
C VAL A 43 7.21 -3.62 18.02
N ILE A 44 7.10 -4.62 18.91
CA ILE A 44 7.22 -6.05 18.55
C ILE A 44 6.08 -6.52 17.64
N VAL A 45 4.89 -5.93 17.76
CA VAL A 45 3.78 -6.22 16.84
C VAL A 45 4.13 -5.81 15.41
N LEU A 46 4.91 -4.74 15.22
CA LEU A 46 5.28 -4.27 13.88
C LEU A 46 6.00 -5.32 13.03
N PRO A 47 7.18 -5.87 13.39
CA PRO A 47 7.88 -6.84 12.54
C PRO A 47 7.05 -8.09 12.25
N LEU A 48 6.20 -8.53 13.19
CA LEU A 48 5.31 -9.67 12.99
C LEU A 48 4.39 -9.48 11.75
N PHE A 49 3.87 -8.26 11.56
CA PHE A 49 2.98 -7.94 10.44
C PHE A 49 3.71 -7.30 9.25
N LEU A 50 4.80 -6.56 9.49
CA LEU A 50 5.57 -5.88 8.45
C LEU A 50 6.45 -6.82 7.64
N LEU A 51 7.00 -7.88 8.22
CA LEU A 51 7.86 -8.81 7.46
C LEU A 51 7.08 -9.52 6.34
N PRO A 52 5.87 -10.09 6.58
CA PRO A 52 5.01 -10.56 5.50
C PRO A 52 4.61 -9.44 4.54
N ALA A 53 4.23 -8.27 5.05
CA ALA A 53 3.80 -7.13 4.26
C ALA A 53 4.89 -6.63 3.29
N ARG A 54 6.17 -6.69 3.68
CA ARG A 54 7.31 -6.36 2.82
C ARG A 54 7.42 -7.30 1.62
N ARG A 55 7.13 -8.59 1.79
CA ARG A 55 7.05 -9.54 0.65
C ARG A 55 5.90 -9.18 -0.29
N VAL A 56 4.75 -8.82 0.27
CA VAL A 56 3.59 -8.37 -0.50
C VAL A 56 3.90 -7.10 -1.29
N ALA A 57 4.63 -6.15 -0.72
CA ALA A 57 5.07 -4.94 -1.42
C ALA A 57 5.95 -5.25 -2.65
N LEU A 58 6.86 -6.22 -2.55
CA LEU A 58 7.67 -6.67 -3.69
C LEU A 58 6.80 -7.33 -4.78
N ILE A 59 5.82 -8.14 -4.39
CA ILE A 59 4.85 -8.75 -5.32
C ILE A 59 4.04 -7.68 -6.03
N LEU A 60 3.54 -6.67 -5.30
CA LEU A 60 2.81 -5.53 -5.86
C LEU A 60 3.67 -4.76 -6.86
N ARG A 61 4.96 -4.56 -6.60
CA ARG A 61 5.86 -3.90 -7.54
C ARG A 61 5.96 -4.66 -8.87
N ASN A 62 6.06 -5.99 -8.81
CA ASN A 62 6.10 -6.83 -10.02
C ASN A 62 4.74 -6.79 -10.76
N ILE A 63 3.63 -6.84 -10.03
CA ILE A 63 2.28 -6.72 -10.61
C ILE A 63 2.08 -5.35 -11.28
N ARG A 64 2.57 -4.26 -10.67
CA ARG A 64 2.52 -2.91 -11.26
C ARG A 64 3.28 -2.87 -12.58
N ARG A 65 4.48 -3.46 -12.64
CA ARG A 65 5.27 -3.54 -13.87
C ARG A 65 4.53 -4.32 -14.97
N ALA A 66 4.03 -5.51 -14.66
CA ALA A 66 3.26 -6.31 -15.60
C ALA A 66 1.97 -5.58 -16.06
N ALA A 67 1.31 -4.86 -15.16
CA ALA A 67 0.14 -4.05 -15.51
C ALA A 67 0.48 -2.92 -16.49
N MET A 68 1.63 -2.25 -16.33
CA MET A 68 2.10 -1.23 -17.28
C MET A 68 2.42 -1.84 -18.65
N GLU A 69 3.02 -3.04 -18.68
CA GLU A 69 3.29 -3.77 -19.93
C GLU A 69 1.97 -4.11 -20.65
N HIS A 70 1.01 -4.73 -19.98
CA HIS A 70 -0.30 -5.05 -20.57
C HIS A 70 -1.08 -3.80 -21.03
N GLN A 71 -1.01 -2.71 -20.26
CA GLN A 71 -1.64 -1.45 -20.62
C GLN A 71 -0.99 -0.85 -21.88
N THR A 72 0.33 -0.94 -21.99
CA THR A 72 1.09 -0.45 -23.15
C THR A 72 0.75 -1.26 -24.40
N ASP A 73 0.70 -2.59 -24.31
CA ASP A 73 0.33 -3.47 -25.42
C ASP A 73 -1.08 -3.17 -25.94
N MET A 74 -2.04 -3.00 -25.02
CA MET A 74 -3.41 -2.63 -25.36
C MET A 74 -3.49 -1.26 -26.02
N SER A 75 -2.84 -0.24 -25.45
CA SER A 75 -2.81 1.11 -26.00
C SER A 75 -2.14 1.18 -27.37
N ASN A 76 -1.05 0.45 -27.59
CA ASN A 76 -0.40 0.34 -28.90
C ASN A 76 -1.32 -0.32 -29.93
N SER A 77 -1.97 -1.43 -29.58
CA SER A 77 -2.90 -2.14 -30.47
C SER A 77 -4.10 -1.27 -30.87
N ILE A 78 -4.66 -0.51 -29.92
CA ILE A 78 -5.76 0.43 -30.19
C ILE A 78 -5.26 1.56 -31.09
N SER A 79 -4.09 2.12 -30.79
CA SER A 79 -3.54 3.25 -31.55
C SER A 79 -3.23 2.87 -32.99
N GLU A 80 -2.67 1.68 -33.23
CA GLU A 80 -2.41 1.12 -34.57
C GLU A 80 -3.72 0.93 -35.35
N THR A 81 -4.72 0.31 -34.73
CA THR A 81 -5.99 -0.06 -35.38
C THR A 81 -6.89 1.15 -35.67
N LEU A 82 -6.88 2.16 -34.79
CA LEU A 82 -7.70 3.37 -34.94
C LEU A 82 -7.07 4.43 -35.86
N THR A 83 -5.87 4.20 -36.40
CA THR A 83 -5.34 5.03 -37.47
C THR A 83 -6.22 4.93 -38.72
N ILE A 84 -6.23 5.97 -39.56
CA ILE A 84 -6.98 5.98 -40.82
C ILE A 84 -6.60 4.77 -41.70
N ASN A 85 -5.30 4.51 -41.82
CA ASN A 85 -4.78 3.39 -42.60
C ASN A 85 -5.08 2.04 -41.95
N GLY A 86 -5.00 1.92 -40.63
CA GLY A 86 -5.33 0.69 -39.89
C GLY A 86 -6.81 0.34 -39.99
N ALA A 87 -7.72 1.30 -39.79
CA ALA A 87 -9.16 1.08 -39.89
C ALA A 87 -9.59 0.73 -41.32
N LEU A 88 -8.98 1.35 -42.34
CA LEU A 88 -9.20 1.01 -43.74
C LEU A 88 -8.72 -0.43 -44.04
N LEU A 89 -7.53 -0.81 -43.56
CA LEU A 89 -7.00 -2.17 -43.72
C LEU A 89 -7.96 -3.22 -43.14
N VAL A 90 -8.41 -3.01 -41.90
CA VAL A 90 -9.34 -3.93 -41.23
C VAL A 90 -10.65 -4.06 -42.02
N LYS A 91 -11.19 -2.96 -42.55
CA LYS A 91 -12.42 -2.97 -43.36
C LYS A 91 -12.24 -3.65 -44.71
N THR A 92 -11.19 -3.29 -45.46
CA THR A 92 -10.94 -3.81 -46.80
C THR A 92 -10.65 -5.32 -46.79
N PHE A 93 -9.95 -5.81 -45.75
CA PHE A 93 -9.65 -7.23 -45.61
C PHE A 93 -10.69 -8.02 -44.78
N GLY A 94 -11.78 -7.39 -44.32
CA GLY A 94 -12.85 -8.05 -43.56
C GLY A 94 -12.40 -8.65 -42.22
N ARG A 95 -11.38 -8.07 -41.57
CA ARG A 95 -10.71 -8.63 -40.37
C ARG A 95 -11.30 -8.16 -39.04
N GLN A 96 -12.49 -7.56 -39.02
CA GLN A 96 -13.09 -6.97 -37.82
C GLN A 96 -13.20 -7.98 -36.65
N GLN A 97 -13.63 -9.22 -36.92
CA GLN A 97 -13.74 -10.24 -35.87
C GLN A 97 -12.38 -10.63 -35.28
N GLN A 98 -11.33 -10.67 -36.11
CA GLN A 98 -9.97 -10.96 -35.67
C GLN A 98 -9.44 -9.85 -34.76
N GLU A 99 -9.66 -8.58 -35.13
CA GLU A 99 -9.27 -7.43 -34.30
C GLU A 99 -10.08 -7.36 -32.99
N LEU A 100 -11.38 -7.66 -33.02
CA LEU A 100 -12.19 -7.77 -31.80
C LEU A 100 -11.68 -8.87 -30.87
N ALA A 101 -11.28 -10.02 -31.41
CA ALA A 101 -10.68 -11.10 -30.62
C ALA A 101 -9.31 -10.70 -30.03
N ARG A 102 -8.47 -10.00 -30.81
CA ARG A 102 -7.17 -9.47 -30.36
C ARG A 102 -7.36 -8.44 -29.23
N PHE A 103 -8.27 -7.50 -29.41
CA PHE A 103 -8.64 -6.52 -28.37
C PHE A 103 -9.19 -7.21 -27.12
N GLY A 104 -10.08 -8.20 -27.28
CA GLY A 104 -10.65 -8.97 -26.18
C GLY A 104 -9.58 -9.65 -25.33
N LYS A 105 -8.54 -10.24 -25.96
CA LYS A 105 -7.40 -10.84 -25.26
C LYS A 105 -6.58 -9.80 -24.49
N ALA A 106 -6.24 -8.67 -25.11
CA ALA A 106 -5.49 -7.60 -24.45
C ALA A 106 -6.27 -7.01 -23.26
N ASN A 107 -7.57 -6.77 -23.43
CA ASN A 107 -8.45 -6.29 -22.37
C ASN A 107 -8.57 -7.30 -21.22
N ALA A 108 -8.66 -8.59 -21.51
CA ALA A 108 -8.68 -9.63 -20.48
C ALA A 108 -7.38 -9.64 -19.66
N ALA A 109 -6.21 -9.48 -20.29
CA ALA A 109 -4.93 -9.39 -19.58
C ALA A 109 -4.86 -8.18 -18.64
N VAL A 110 -5.32 -6.99 -19.09
CA VAL A 110 -5.40 -5.77 -18.26
C VAL A 110 -6.40 -5.95 -17.11
N ARG A 111 -7.54 -6.59 -17.36
CA ARG A 111 -8.54 -6.90 -16.31
C ARG A 111 -7.95 -7.84 -15.27
N ASP A 112 -7.36 -8.95 -15.70
CA ASP A 112 -6.91 -10.02 -14.80
C ASP A 112 -5.75 -9.55 -13.91
N ILE A 113 -4.80 -8.78 -14.47
CA ILE A 113 -3.73 -8.18 -13.67
C ILE A 113 -4.27 -7.10 -12.71
N GLY A 114 -5.31 -6.36 -13.12
CA GLY A 114 -6.01 -5.40 -12.27
C GLY A 114 -6.69 -6.05 -11.07
N VAL A 115 -7.43 -7.15 -11.30
CA VAL A 115 -8.06 -7.95 -10.23
C VAL A 115 -7.00 -8.51 -9.29
N ARG A 116 -5.92 -9.08 -9.83
CA ARG A 116 -4.81 -9.59 -9.02
C ARG A 116 -4.15 -8.49 -8.18
N ARG A 117 -3.94 -7.31 -8.75
CA ARG A 117 -3.42 -6.13 -8.03
C ARG A 117 -4.34 -5.75 -6.86
N ALA A 118 -5.65 -5.69 -7.10
CA ALA A 118 -6.64 -5.35 -6.07
C ALA A 118 -6.67 -6.39 -4.93
N GLN A 119 -6.69 -7.67 -5.26
CA GLN A 119 -6.66 -8.76 -4.27
C GLN A 119 -5.40 -8.69 -3.40
N VAL A 120 -4.22 -8.58 -4.01
CA VAL A 120 -2.95 -8.50 -3.27
C VAL A 120 -2.89 -7.23 -2.41
N GLY A 121 -3.41 -6.10 -2.92
CA GLY A 121 -3.55 -4.87 -2.15
C GLY A 121 -4.47 -5.03 -0.94
N GLN A 122 -5.61 -5.72 -1.10
CA GLN A 122 -6.55 -5.99 -0.02
C GLN A 122 -5.90 -6.80 1.11
N TRP A 123 -5.17 -7.86 0.79
CA TRP A 123 -4.43 -8.65 1.79
C TRP A 123 -3.40 -7.83 2.57
N PHE A 124 -2.75 -6.86 1.91
CA PHE A 124 -1.82 -5.94 2.58
C PHE A 124 -2.53 -5.09 3.63
N PHE A 125 -3.64 -4.44 3.27
CA PHE A 125 -4.39 -3.59 4.20
C PHE A 125 -5.08 -4.39 5.31
N LEU A 126 -5.56 -5.60 5.03
CA LEU A 126 -6.08 -6.52 6.05
C LEU A 126 -5.00 -6.89 7.07
N GLY A 127 -3.78 -7.19 6.64
CA GLY A 127 -2.66 -7.46 7.54
C GLY A 127 -2.33 -6.28 8.46
N LEU A 128 -2.30 -5.07 7.91
CA LEU A 128 -2.03 -3.86 8.68
C LEU A 128 -3.17 -3.49 9.65
N GLY A 129 -4.42 -3.64 9.22
CA GLY A 129 -5.59 -3.48 10.09
C GLY A 129 -5.58 -4.48 11.25
N SER A 130 -5.18 -5.73 10.97
CA SER A 130 -5.02 -6.77 11.98
C SER A 130 -3.92 -6.42 12.98
N ALA A 131 -2.78 -5.87 12.52
CA ALA A 131 -1.72 -5.37 13.40
C ALA A 131 -2.23 -4.29 14.37
N SER A 132 -3.05 -3.36 13.87
CA SER A 132 -3.66 -2.30 14.67
C SER A 132 -4.61 -2.84 15.74
N ALA A 133 -5.50 -3.76 15.33
CA ALA A 133 -6.46 -4.41 16.24
C ALA A 133 -5.75 -5.24 17.32
N ILE A 134 -4.77 -6.07 16.93
CA ILE A 134 -4.00 -6.91 17.84
C ILE A 134 -3.12 -6.06 18.75
N GLY A 135 -2.46 -5.03 18.23
CA GLY A 135 -1.69 -4.08 19.04
C GLY A 135 -2.56 -3.41 20.11
N THR A 136 -3.76 -2.97 19.74
CA THR A 136 -4.73 -2.37 20.67
C THR A 136 -5.16 -3.37 21.75
N ALA A 137 -5.49 -4.60 21.36
CA ALA A 137 -5.88 -5.65 22.29
C ALA A 137 -4.74 -5.99 23.28
N LEU A 138 -3.50 -6.07 22.79
CA LEU A 138 -2.32 -6.32 23.62
C LEU A 138 -2.05 -5.17 24.60
N ILE A 139 -2.23 -3.92 24.18
CA ILE A 139 -2.11 -2.76 25.07
C ILE A 139 -3.19 -2.76 26.15
N TYR A 140 -4.45 -3.08 25.82
CA TYR A 140 -5.49 -3.22 26.83
C TYR A 140 -5.20 -4.35 27.81
N TRP A 141 -4.72 -5.49 27.33
CA TRP A 141 -4.40 -6.63 28.17
C TRP A 141 -3.21 -6.37 29.11
N ALA A 142 -2.05 -6.01 28.54
CA ALA A 142 -0.83 -5.76 29.32
C ALA A 142 -0.93 -4.47 30.16
N GLY A 143 -1.50 -3.41 29.58
CA GLY A 143 -1.74 -2.16 30.29
C GLY A 143 -2.75 -2.32 31.41
N GLY A 144 -3.83 -3.07 31.19
CA GLY A 144 -4.82 -3.38 32.22
C GLY A 144 -4.19 -4.09 33.42
N TYR A 145 -3.31 -5.07 33.16
CA TYR A 145 -2.54 -5.72 34.22
C TYR A 145 -1.65 -4.74 35.00
N LEU A 146 -0.95 -3.84 34.31
CA LEU A 146 -0.10 -2.82 34.94
C LEU A 146 -0.89 -1.78 35.76
N VAL A 147 -2.12 -1.45 35.34
CA VAL A 147 -3.05 -0.60 36.09
C VAL A 147 -3.51 -1.29 37.36
N LEU A 148 -3.84 -2.59 37.30
CA LEU A 148 -4.22 -3.37 38.48
C LEU A 148 -3.08 -3.49 39.50
N GLN A 149 -1.84 -3.38 39.04
CA GLN A 149 -0.65 -3.30 39.90
C GLN A 149 -0.33 -1.87 40.37
N GLU A 150 -1.17 -0.88 40.05
CA GLU A 150 -0.98 0.54 40.37
C GLU A 150 0.33 1.16 39.83
N THR A 151 0.94 0.51 38.82
CA THR A 151 2.21 0.98 38.23
C THR A 151 2.02 2.06 37.16
N ILE A 152 0.86 2.08 36.52
CA ILE A 152 0.47 3.08 35.51
C ILE A 152 -0.99 3.49 35.71
N SER A 153 -1.38 4.62 35.13
CA SER A 153 -2.78 5.07 35.14
C SER A 153 -3.58 4.51 33.96
N VAL A 154 -4.92 4.52 34.07
CA VAL A 154 -5.80 4.25 32.92
C VAL A 154 -5.56 5.24 31.78
N GLY A 155 -5.18 6.48 32.10
CA GLY A 155 -4.81 7.50 31.10
C GLY A 155 -3.63 7.08 30.23
N THR A 156 -2.70 6.29 30.77
CA THR A 156 -1.58 5.72 30.03
C THR A 156 -2.08 4.79 28.91
N ILE A 157 -3.05 3.91 29.20
CA ILE A 157 -3.63 3.00 28.19
C ILE A 157 -4.30 3.82 27.07
N VAL A 158 -5.11 4.81 27.43
CA VAL A 158 -5.81 5.67 26.46
C VAL A 158 -4.81 6.41 25.57
N ALA A 159 -3.75 6.96 26.15
CA ALA A 159 -2.67 7.61 25.39
C ALA A 159 -1.99 6.63 24.42
N PHE A 160 -1.66 5.42 24.88
CA PHE A 160 -1.03 4.39 24.04
C PHE A 160 -1.90 3.97 22.86
N VAL A 161 -3.19 3.72 23.08
CA VAL A 161 -4.13 3.38 21.99
C VAL A 161 -4.21 4.52 20.97
N ALA A 162 -4.20 5.78 21.42
CA ALA A 162 -4.12 6.92 20.51
C ALA A 162 -2.79 6.96 19.74
N TYR A 163 -1.66 6.71 20.39
CA TYR A 163 -0.34 6.70 19.75
C TYR A 163 -0.14 5.52 18.78
N LEU A 164 -0.79 4.36 18.98
CA LEU A 164 -0.73 3.24 18.03
C LEU A 164 -1.15 3.66 16.62
N SER A 165 -2.22 4.45 16.50
CA SER A 165 -2.68 4.95 15.19
C SER A 165 -1.62 5.81 14.50
N ARG A 166 -0.88 6.64 15.25
CA ARG A 166 0.21 7.49 14.75
C ARG A 166 1.47 6.70 14.45
N LEU A 167 1.74 5.66 15.23
CA LEU A 167 2.86 4.74 15.03
C LEU A 167 2.67 3.92 13.75
N TYR A 168 1.44 3.47 13.47
CA TYR A 168 1.13 2.58 12.35
C TYR A 168 0.75 3.32 11.06
N GLY A 169 0.32 4.59 11.17
CA GLY A 169 -0.04 5.44 10.04
C GLY A 169 1.05 5.55 8.95
N PRO A 170 2.28 5.95 9.27
CA PRO A 170 3.38 6.11 8.31
C PRO A 170 3.64 4.90 7.40
N ILE A 171 3.39 3.70 7.90
CA ILE A 171 3.57 2.44 7.17
C ILE A 171 2.55 2.32 6.01
N THR A 172 1.31 2.80 6.20
CA THR A 172 0.32 2.86 5.11
C THR A 172 0.79 3.78 3.98
N ALA A 173 1.37 4.93 4.34
CA ALA A 173 1.73 5.98 3.39
C ALA A 173 2.91 5.60 2.50
N LEU A 174 3.89 4.87 3.04
CA LEU A 174 5.04 4.37 2.27
C LEU A 174 4.65 3.36 1.18
N THR A 175 3.51 2.68 1.32
CA THR A 175 3.02 1.71 0.33
C THR A 175 2.25 2.38 -0.82
N ASN A 176 1.77 3.60 -0.57
CA ASN A 176 1.02 4.44 -1.51
C ASN A 176 1.92 5.38 -2.33
N VAL A 177 3.23 5.33 -2.16
CA VAL A 177 4.14 5.98 -3.12
C VAL A 177 3.95 5.28 -4.47
N GLN A 178 3.37 6.03 -5.40
CA GLN A 178 3.07 5.61 -6.77
C GLN A 178 4.26 5.91 -7.66
#